data_AF-A0A6F9DTE1-F1
#
_entry.id   AF-A0A6F9DTE1-F1
#
_cell.length_a   1.000
_cell.length_b   1.000
_cell.length_c   1.000
_cell.angle_alpha   90.00
_cell.angle_beta   90.00
_cell.angle_gamma   90.00
#
_symmetry.space_group_name_H-M   'P 1'
#
loop_
_entity.id
_entity.type
_entity.pdbx_description
1 polymer ?
#
loop_
_entity_poly.entity_id
_entity_poly.type
_entity_poly.pdbx_seq_one_letter_code
_entity_poly.pdbx_strand_id
1 'polypeptide(L)'
;MDNLVESLGASFQVSKTSNNIYANHPRFDQYKQKTAKSSDQNVRREKFLAKQKERRFNYQSHVRCLALDEWDSEEDDSNLSDSEMDTSETVQKPPKRYKDQLMLSEWLVEVPSDFEQEWVMRICPLGRRNLVVASRNRTCAYSKSGYCVNTFASALPGGSYDTNSGYTVLDCVFNEIDKTFYVLDVMCWNNHPMYDSETEFRLFWLHGKLSETPELAELTPNNSFKFVVVQNYPCHKEFISSALSTTDIDKVDGLLFYHKRTHYTFGATPLVTWLKVHMLKDILGIPPPNTKHDIQRSKLEMEHS
;
A
#
# COMPACT_ATOMS: atom_id res chain seq x y z
N MET A 1 -12.04 32.70 -16.53
CA MET A 1 -12.42 31.57 -15.65
C MET A 1 -11.42 30.43 -15.79
N ASP A 2 -10.97 30.10 -17.00
CA ASP A 2 -10.04 28.98 -17.25
C ASP A 2 -8.70 29.08 -16.49
N ASN A 3 -8.09 30.27 -16.41
CA ASN A 3 -6.87 30.46 -15.60
C ASN A 3 -7.06 30.17 -14.10
N LEU A 4 -8.26 30.38 -13.56
CA LEU A 4 -8.56 30.08 -12.16
C LEU A 4 -8.74 28.56 -11.97
N VAL A 5 -9.40 27.90 -12.92
CA VAL A 5 -9.58 26.43 -12.94
C VAL A 5 -8.22 25.73 -13.09
N GLU A 6 -7.36 26.22 -13.98
CA GLU A 6 -6.00 25.72 -14.15
C GLU A 6 -5.16 25.92 -12.87
N SER A 7 -5.21 27.11 -12.27
CA SER A 7 -4.49 27.38 -11.02
C SER A 7 -4.93 26.44 -9.89
N LEU A 8 -6.24 26.26 -9.73
CA LEU A 8 -6.81 25.36 -8.72
C LEU A 8 -6.44 23.90 -9.01
N GLY A 9 -6.58 23.43 -10.25
CA GLY A 9 -6.29 22.05 -10.65
C GLY A 9 -4.81 21.68 -10.56
N ALA A 10 -3.90 22.63 -10.87
CA ALA A 10 -2.47 22.35 -10.95
C ALA A 10 -1.69 22.61 -9.65
N SER A 11 -2.24 23.40 -8.71
CA SER A 11 -1.47 23.88 -7.53
C SER A 11 -2.17 23.76 -6.17
N PHE A 12 -3.44 23.35 -6.11
CA PHE A 12 -4.15 23.22 -4.85
C PHE A 12 -3.95 21.82 -4.23
N GLN A 13 -2.85 21.62 -3.51
CA GLN A 13 -2.57 20.40 -2.76
C GLN A 13 -2.14 20.71 -1.34
N VAL A 14 -2.81 20.10 -0.36
CA VAL A 14 -2.46 20.21 1.07
C VAL A 14 -1.19 19.43 1.37
N SER A 15 -1.05 18.23 0.81
CA SER A 15 0.17 17.42 0.88
C SER A 15 0.94 17.51 -0.44
N LYS A 16 2.14 18.12 -0.42
CA LYS A 16 3.02 18.25 -1.60
C LYS A 16 3.75 16.93 -1.91
N THR A 17 3.01 15.88 -2.26
CA THR A 17 3.55 14.57 -2.65
C THR A 17 3.55 14.41 -4.17
N SER A 18 4.67 13.99 -4.75
CA SER A 18 4.78 13.69 -6.19
C SER A 18 3.83 12.56 -6.60
N ASN A 19 3.22 12.69 -7.80
CA ASN A 19 2.43 11.63 -8.45
C ASN A 19 1.37 10.98 -7.54
N ASN A 20 0.62 11.80 -6.80
CA ASN A 20 -0.36 11.33 -5.82
C ASN A 20 -1.54 10.58 -6.47
N ILE A 21 -1.87 9.40 -5.93
CA ILE A 21 -2.98 8.55 -6.39
C ILE A 21 -4.38 9.15 -6.18
N TYR A 22 -4.51 10.17 -5.32
CA TYR A 22 -5.78 10.87 -5.12
C TYR A 22 -6.04 11.98 -6.15
N ALA A 23 -5.01 12.37 -6.90
CA ALA A 23 -5.16 13.21 -8.07
C ALA A 23 -5.30 12.33 -9.32
N ASN A 24 -5.77 12.94 -10.42
CA ASN A 24 -5.76 12.27 -11.72
C ASN A 24 -4.33 11.86 -12.09
N HIS A 25 -4.23 10.73 -12.79
CA HIS A 25 -2.94 10.24 -13.23
C HIS A 25 -2.29 11.28 -14.18
N PRO A 26 -1.02 11.67 -13.99
CA PRO A 26 -0.39 12.80 -14.70
C PRO A 26 -0.48 12.75 -16.23
N ARG A 27 -0.49 11.55 -16.82
CA ARG A 27 -0.66 11.33 -18.27
C ARG A 27 -2.06 11.62 -18.81
N PHE A 28 -3.08 11.53 -17.96
CA PHE A 28 -4.49 11.73 -18.33
C PHE A 28 -5.05 13.06 -17.79
N ASP A 29 -4.23 13.82 -17.04
CA ASP A 29 -4.64 15.12 -16.51
C ASP A 29 -4.60 16.19 -17.61
N GLN A 30 -5.57 17.10 -17.59
CA GLN A 30 -5.66 18.18 -18.57
C GLN A 30 -4.66 19.30 -18.27
N TYR A 31 -4.30 19.47 -17.01
CA TYR A 31 -3.38 20.49 -16.55
C TYR A 31 -2.11 19.85 -15.98
N LYS A 32 -0.94 20.36 -16.41
CA LYS A 32 0.33 19.90 -15.84
C LYS A 32 0.45 20.41 -14.41
N GLN A 33 0.50 19.50 -13.44
CA GLN A 33 0.69 19.89 -12.05
C GLN A 33 2.02 20.61 -11.84
N LYS A 34 1.98 21.79 -11.21
CA LYS A 34 3.17 22.63 -10.96
C LYS A 34 4.07 22.06 -9.86
N THR A 35 3.59 21.06 -9.11
CA THR A 35 4.35 20.31 -8.10
C THR A 35 5.47 19.44 -8.68
N ALA A 36 5.64 19.43 -10.00
CA ALA A 36 6.61 18.62 -10.68
C ALA A 36 7.47 19.43 -11.68
N LYS A 37 8.45 20.18 -11.18
CA LYS A 37 9.82 19.92 -11.64
C LYS A 37 10.22 18.54 -11.08
N SER A 38 9.46 17.50 -11.45
CA SER A 38 9.68 16.14 -10.96
C SER A 38 10.96 15.71 -11.61
N SER A 39 11.99 15.50 -10.81
CA SER A 39 13.04 14.58 -11.23
C SER A 39 12.36 13.29 -11.71
N ASP A 40 12.87 12.77 -12.81
CA ASP A 40 12.57 11.44 -13.36
C ASP A 40 12.27 10.45 -12.22
N GLN A 41 11.14 9.74 -12.33
CA GLN A 41 10.68 8.82 -11.29
C GLN A 41 11.75 7.74 -11.05
N ASN A 42 12.51 7.36 -12.08
CA ASN A 42 13.63 6.43 -11.97
C ASN A 42 14.79 7.00 -11.16
N VAL A 43 15.17 8.26 -11.41
CA VAL A 43 16.24 8.93 -10.63
C VAL A 43 15.85 9.00 -9.15
N ARG A 44 14.57 9.24 -8.84
CA ARG A 44 14.09 9.20 -7.44
C ARG A 44 14.15 7.78 -6.87
N ARG A 45 13.74 6.76 -7.62
CA ARG A 45 13.83 5.34 -7.18
C ARG A 45 15.25 4.97 -6.79
N GLU A 46 16.24 5.28 -7.62
CA GLU A 46 17.65 5.01 -7.34
C GLU A 46 18.13 5.70 -6.07
N LYS A 47 17.77 6.98 -5.88
CA LYS A 47 18.09 7.73 -4.65
C LYS A 47 17.46 7.11 -3.41
N PHE A 48 16.19 6.69 -3.48
CA PHE A 48 15.51 6.02 -2.37
C PHE A 48 16.20 4.69 -2.01
N LEU A 49 16.58 3.89 -3.00
CA LEU A 49 17.31 2.63 -2.80
C LEU A 49 18.74 2.83 -2.27
N ALA A 50 19.41 3.92 -2.64
CA ALA A 50 20.70 4.26 -2.06
C ALA A 50 20.54 4.66 -0.59
N LYS A 51 19.58 5.57 -0.31
CA LYS A 51 19.34 6.10 1.03
C LYS A 51 18.83 5.04 2.02
N GLN A 52 18.06 4.04 1.57
CA GLN A 52 17.58 3.00 2.48
C GLN A 52 18.73 2.17 3.09
N LYS A 53 19.87 2.03 2.38
CA LYS A 53 21.05 1.30 2.88
C LYS A 53 21.78 2.04 4.00
N GLU A 54 21.65 3.35 4.05
CA GLU A 54 22.29 4.22 5.05
C GLU A 54 21.42 4.42 6.30
N ARG A 55 20.11 4.13 6.20
CA ARG A 55 19.18 4.32 7.31
C ARG A 55 19.47 3.31 8.41
N ARG A 56 19.66 3.84 9.62
CA ARG A 56 19.64 3.09 10.87
C ARG A 56 18.59 3.71 11.77
N PHE A 57 17.43 3.09 11.84
CA PHE A 57 16.35 3.54 12.70
C PHE A 57 15.94 2.42 13.66
N ASN A 58 15.63 2.77 14.91
CA ASN A 58 15.20 1.79 15.91
C ASN A 58 13.71 1.46 15.72
N TYR A 59 13.40 0.63 14.71
CA TYR A 59 12.04 0.18 14.45
C TYR A 59 11.45 -0.62 15.59
N GLN A 60 12.27 -1.33 16.38
CA GLN A 60 11.78 -2.09 17.53
C GLN A 60 11.14 -1.17 18.59
N SER A 61 11.76 -0.02 18.86
CA SER A 61 11.17 1.00 19.72
C SER A 61 9.87 1.54 19.13
N HIS A 62 9.86 1.86 17.83
CA HIS A 62 8.68 2.41 17.15
C HIS A 62 7.48 1.45 17.16
N VAL A 63 7.69 0.16 16.90
CA VAL A 63 6.57 -0.80 16.97
C VAL A 63 6.09 -0.95 18.40
N ARG A 64 6.98 -0.90 19.39
CA ARG A 64 6.56 -0.90 20.79
C ARG A 64 5.67 0.30 21.11
N CYS A 65 6.00 1.50 20.62
CA CYS A 65 5.14 2.68 20.74
C CYS A 65 3.77 2.43 20.09
N LEU A 66 3.73 1.90 18.87
CA LEU A 66 2.46 1.56 18.19
C LEU A 66 1.63 0.52 18.95
N ALA A 67 2.27 -0.49 19.54
CA ALA A 67 1.62 -1.60 20.21
C ALA A 67 1.15 -1.27 21.64
N LEU A 68 1.84 -0.37 22.33
CA LEU A 68 1.54 0.00 23.72
C LEU A 68 0.82 1.35 23.85
N ASP A 69 0.75 2.12 22.77
CA ASP A 69 0.27 3.51 22.73
C ASP A 69 1.07 4.43 23.68
N GLU A 70 2.36 4.12 23.83
CA GLU A 70 3.33 4.86 24.65
C GLU A 70 4.13 5.78 23.73
N TRP A 71 3.65 7.01 23.55
CA TRP A 71 4.36 8.07 22.84
C TRP A 71 4.99 8.99 23.88
N ASP A 72 6.32 9.03 23.95
CA ASP A 72 7.01 9.94 24.87
C ASP A 72 6.59 11.39 24.56
N SER A 73 5.97 12.02 25.56
CA SER A 73 5.38 13.36 25.45
C SER A 73 6.40 14.50 25.50
N GLU A 74 7.69 14.21 25.70
CA GLU A 74 8.67 15.22 26.16
C GLU A 74 9.88 15.49 25.24
N GLU A 75 10.01 14.86 24.07
CA GLU A 75 11.08 15.22 23.12
C GLU A 75 10.57 16.10 21.96
N ASP A 76 10.67 17.41 22.19
CA ASP A 76 10.71 18.54 21.25
C ASP A 76 9.58 18.64 20.22
N ASP A 77 8.53 19.38 20.61
CA ASP A 77 7.57 20.05 19.71
C ASP A 77 8.18 21.32 19.06
N SER A 78 9.48 21.57 19.26
CA SER A 78 10.18 22.79 18.84
C SER A 78 10.75 22.76 17.41
N ASN A 79 10.77 21.59 16.74
CA ASN A 79 11.31 21.44 15.37
C ASN A 79 10.25 21.23 14.28
N LEU A 80 8.96 21.46 14.60
CA LEU A 80 7.88 21.54 13.62
C LEU A 80 7.70 22.97 13.06
N SER A 81 8.63 23.89 13.34
CA SER A 81 8.66 25.20 12.69
C SER A 81 9.55 25.17 11.44
N ASP A 82 8.88 25.19 10.30
CA ASP A 82 9.21 26.06 9.18
C ASP A 82 10.70 26.26 8.85
N SER A 83 11.29 25.30 8.13
CA SER A 83 12.44 25.58 7.27
C SER A 83 11.97 25.56 5.82
N GLU A 84 11.32 26.66 5.44
CA GLU A 84 11.22 27.13 4.07
C GLU A 84 12.64 27.34 3.52
N MET A 85 13.27 26.33 2.90
CA MET A 85 14.25 26.50 1.81
C MET A 85 14.70 25.14 1.24
N ASP A 86 14.37 24.96 -0.04
CA ASP A 86 15.12 24.30 -1.12
C ASP A 86 15.83 22.94 -0.90
N THR A 87 15.39 21.95 -1.69
CA THR A 87 16.15 20.78 -2.15
C THR A 87 17.11 20.10 -1.18
N SER A 88 16.61 19.64 -0.03
CA SER A 88 17.23 18.55 0.69
C SER A 88 16.15 17.73 1.40
N GLU A 89 15.84 16.57 0.83
CA GLU A 89 14.83 15.65 1.35
C GLU A 89 15.25 15.16 2.75
N THR A 90 14.77 15.85 3.78
CA THR A 90 14.96 15.50 5.19
C THR A 90 14.54 14.05 5.43
N VAL A 91 15.34 13.33 6.22
CA VAL A 91 15.04 11.94 6.64
C VAL A 91 13.63 11.92 7.23
N GLN A 92 12.68 11.27 6.53
CA GLN A 92 11.32 11.12 7.03
C GLN A 92 11.38 10.28 8.32
N LYS A 93 11.31 10.97 9.47
CA LYS A 93 11.14 10.32 10.77
C LYS A 93 9.79 9.61 10.76
N PRO A 94 9.67 8.45 11.44
CA PRO A 94 8.37 7.81 11.55
C PRO A 94 7.36 8.77 12.20
N PRO A 95 6.09 8.73 11.78
CA PRO A 95 5.08 9.56 12.40
C PRO A 95 4.92 9.19 13.87
N LYS A 96 4.80 10.20 14.74
CA LYS A 96 4.64 10.05 16.20
C LYS A 96 3.22 9.60 16.63
N ARG A 97 2.40 9.04 15.73
CA ARG A 97 1.01 8.57 15.98
C ARG A 97 0.59 7.49 14.98
N TYR A 98 -0.61 6.92 15.14
CA TYR A 98 -1.22 6.00 14.17
C TYR A 98 -1.47 6.58 12.76
N LYS A 99 -1.36 7.90 12.58
CA LYS A 99 -1.51 8.58 11.29
C LYS A 99 -0.27 8.37 10.41
N ASP A 100 -0.46 8.21 9.10
CA ASP A 100 0.60 8.14 8.09
C ASP A 100 1.63 7.00 8.30
N GLN A 101 1.23 5.93 8.99
CA GLN A 101 2.05 4.74 9.24
C GLN A 101 2.14 3.78 8.03
N LEU A 102 1.39 4.04 6.95
CA LEU A 102 1.34 3.15 5.80
C LEU A 102 2.29 3.63 4.70
N MET A 103 2.87 2.66 3.98
CA MET A 103 3.63 2.92 2.76
C MET A 103 2.66 3.16 1.60
N LEU A 104 2.66 4.39 1.08
CA LEU A 104 1.77 4.83 0.02
C LEU A 104 2.46 4.78 -1.35
N SER A 105 1.72 4.34 -2.35
CA SER A 105 2.17 4.26 -3.72
C SER A 105 2.02 5.59 -4.46
N GLU A 106 2.86 5.80 -5.46
CA GLU A 106 2.65 6.80 -6.50
C GLU A 106 1.93 6.19 -7.72
N TRP A 107 1.41 7.03 -8.61
CA TRP A 107 1.05 6.56 -9.96
C TRP A 107 2.28 5.99 -10.69
N LEU A 108 2.10 4.88 -11.42
CA LEU A 108 3.13 4.40 -12.35
C LEU A 108 3.11 5.26 -13.62
N VAL A 109 3.93 6.31 -13.64
CA VAL A 109 4.05 7.20 -14.80
C VAL A 109 5.13 6.69 -15.75
N GLU A 110 6.31 6.39 -15.20
CA GLU A 110 7.46 5.90 -15.95
C GLU A 110 7.71 4.43 -15.59
N VAL A 111 7.60 3.57 -16.59
CA VAL A 111 7.85 2.14 -16.45
C VAL A 111 9.36 1.90 -16.38
N PRO A 112 9.89 1.34 -15.28
CA PRO A 112 11.30 0.98 -15.16
C PRO A 112 11.74 0.00 -16.26
N SER A 113 13.00 0.08 -16.69
CA SER A 113 13.55 -0.88 -17.66
C SER A 113 13.67 -2.30 -17.08
N ASP A 114 13.83 -2.41 -15.76
CA ASP A 114 13.96 -3.65 -14.99
C ASP A 114 12.63 -4.14 -14.40
N PHE A 115 11.50 -3.60 -14.87
CA PHE A 115 10.17 -3.84 -14.33
C PHE A 115 9.81 -5.33 -14.22
N GLU A 116 10.14 -6.15 -15.21
CA GLU A 116 9.79 -7.58 -15.20
C GLU A 116 10.62 -8.40 -14.20
N GLN A 117 11.82 -7.93 -13.87
CA GLN A 117 12.82 -8.67 -13.07
C GLN A 117 12.81 -8.26 -11.61
N GLU A 118 12.79 -6.95 -11.33
CA GLU A 118 12.96 -6.37 -9.99
C GLU A 118 11.65 -5.93 -9.34
N TRP A 119 10.50 -6.15 -9.99
CA TRP A 119 9.19 -5.78 -9.44
C TRP A 119 8.27 -6.98 -9.27
N VAL A 120 7.33 -6.84 -8.33
CA VAL A 120 6.28 -7.81 -8.03
C VAL A 120 4.93 -7.11 -8.05
N MET A 121 3.96 -7.70 -8.75
CA MET A 121 2.58 -7.21 -8.84
C MET A 121 1.69 -7.88 -7.79
N ARG A 122 0.77 -7.11 -7.22
CA ARG A 122 -0.32 -7.61 -6.38
C ARG A 122 -1.65 -7.01 -6.81
N ILE A 123 -2.67 -7.85 -6.90
CA ILE A 123 -4.02 -7.44 -7.29
C ILE A 123 -4.75 -6.98 -6.03
N CYS A 124 -5.05 -5.69 -5.95
CA CYS A 124 -5.70 -5.12 -4.78
C CYS A 124 -7.23 -5.17 -4.93
N PRO A 125 -7.93 -5.82 -3.98
CA PRO A 125 -9.39 -5.85 -4.01
C PRO A 125 -9.98 -4.48 -3.64
N LEU A 126 -11.23 -4.26 -4.02
CA LEU A 126 -12.02 -3.11 -3.57
C LEU A 126 -12.18 -3.15 -2.05
N GLY A 127 -11.79 -2.06 -1.40
CA GLY A 127 -11.89 -1.96 0.05
C GLY A 127 -11.22 -0.72 0.63
N ARG A 128 -11.15 -0.68 1.95
CA ARG A 128 -10.55 0.42 2.71
C ARG A 128 -9.21 0.00 3.26
N ARG A 129 -8.15 0.71 2.87
CA ARG A 129 -6.79 0.44 3.35
C ARG A 129 -6.61 0.95 4.78
N ASN A 130 -6.23 0.05 5.67
CA ASN A 130 -6.13 0.24 7.11
C ASN A 130 -4.82 -0.33 7.65
N LEU A 131 -4.28 0.32 8.66
CA LEU A 131 -3.24 -0.21 9.53
C LEU A 131 -3.92 -1.12 10.57
N VAL A 132 -3.50 -2.38 10.65
CA VAL A 132 -4.01 -3.30 11.67
C VAL A 132 -2.93 -3.51 12.73
N VAL A 133 -3.28 -3.28 14.00
CA VAL A 133 -2.40 -3.47 15.15
C VAL A 133 -3.05 -4.45 16.11
N ALA A 134 -2.45 -5.62 16.27
CA ALA A 134 -2.82 -6.62 17.26
C ALA A 134 -1.87 -6.53 18.46
N SER A 135 -2.42 -6.20 19.63
CA SER A 135 -1.67 -6.06 20.89
C SER A 135 -2.62 -6.14 22.08
N ARG A 136 -2.14 -6.60 23.24
CA ARG A 136 -2.90 -6.64 24.52
C ARG A 136 -4.28 -7.30 24.39
N ASN A 137 -4.34 -8.47 23.75
CA ASN A 137 -5.55 -9.30 23.56
C ASN A 137 -6.62 -8.69 22.66
N ARG A 138 -6.26 -7.72 21.81
CA ARG A 138 -7.19 -7.08 20.89
C ARG A 138 -6.51 -6.64 19.61
N THR A 139 -7.32 -6.46 18.59
CA THR A 139 -6.89 -6.02 17.27
C THR A 139 -7.62 -4.74 16.92
N CYS A 140 -6.88 -3.68 16.65
CA CYS A 140 -7.40 -2.37 16.27
C CYS A 140 -7.06 -2.10 14.81
N ALA A 141 -8.04 -1.66 14.02
CA ALA A 141 -7.86 -1.22 12.65
C ALA A 141 -7.92 0.31 12.57
N TYR A 142 -6.85 0.95 12.12
CA TYR A 142 -6.72 2.39 11.96
C TYR A 142 -6.77 2.78 10.48
N SER A 143 -7.48 3.87 10.19
CA SER A 143 -7.45 4.49 8.86
C SER A 143 -6.12 5.22 8.60
N LYS A 144 -5.88 5.64 7.36
CA LYS A 144 -4.70 6.42 6.96
C LYS A 144 -4.52 7.70 7.80
N SER A 145 -5.63 8.33 8.21
CA SER A 145 -5.62 9.53 9.06
C SER A 145 -5.32 9.24 10.53
N GLY A 146 -5.19 7.97 10.92
CA GLY A 146 -4.91 7.53 12.29
C GLY A 146 -6.17 7.32 13.15
N TYR A 147 -7.38 7.46 12.60
CA TYR A 147 -8.61 7.20 13.33
C TYR A 147 -8.84 5.68 13.46
N CYS A 148 -9.13 5.22 14.69
CA CYS A 148 -9.48 3.82 14.95
C CYS A 148 -10.89 3.52 14.43
N VAL A 149 -10.95 2.75 13.35
CA VAL A 149 -12.19 2.38 12.65
C VAL A 149 -12.91 1.26 13.39
N ASN A 150 -12.16 0.27 13.89
CA ASN A 150 -12.74 -0.90 14.54
C ASN A 150 -11.78 -1.54 15.53
N THR A 151 -12.33 -2.18 16.57
CA THR A 151 -11.62 -2.96 17.58
C THR A 151 -12.29 -4.32 17.72
N PHE A 152 -11.54 -5.40 17.54
CA PHE A 152 -12.07 -6.76 17.50
C PHE A 152 -11.05 -7.79 17.99
N ALA A 153 -11.49 -9.03 18.22
CA ALA A 153 -10.60 -10.15 18.52
C ALA A 153 -10.13 -10.81 17.21
N SER A 154 -8.83 -11.13 17.13
CA SER A 154 -8.28 -11.89 16.00
C SER A 154 -7.35 -12.99 16.48
N ALA A 155 -7.18 -14.01 15.64
CA ALA A 155 -6.19 -15.07 15.85
C ALA A 155 -4.74 -14.62 15.55
N LEU A 156 -4.49 -13.31 15.35
CA LEU A 156 -3.14 -12.79 15.19
C LEU A 156 -2.37 -12.86 16.52
N PRO A 157 -1.04 -12.96 16.51
CA PRO A 157 -0.23 -12.82 17.73
C PRO A 157 -0.45 -11.44 18.36
N GLY A 158 -0.93 -11.43 19.60
CA GLY A 158 -1.35 -10.26 20.37
C GLY A 158 -2.84 -9.89 20.23
N GLY A 159 -3.59 -10.58 19.37
CA GLY A 159 -4.92 -10.19 18.92
C GLY A 159 -6.10 -10.75 19.73
N SER A 160 -5.87 -11.73 20.59
CA SER A 160 -6.86 -12.38 21.46
C SER A 160 -6.24 -12.84 22.77
N TYR A 161 -7.06 -13.28 23.72
CA TYR A 161 -6.58 -13.86 24.99
C TYR A 161 -5.78 -15.15 24.80
N ASP A 162 -6.13 -15.96 23.79
CA ASP A 162 -5.43 -17.21 23.48
C ASP A 162 -4.08 -16.95 22.82
N THR A 163 -3.96 -15.82 22.10
CA THR A 163 -2.74 -15.39 21.39
C THR A 163 -2.04 -14.24 22.10
N ASN A 164 -2.05 -14.18 23.44
CA ASN A 164 -1.51 -13.06 24.24
C ASN A 164 0.03 -12.88 24.20
N SER A 165 0.74 -13.52 23.28
CA SER A 165 2.18 -13.34 23.12
C SER A 165 2.49 -12.35 21.98
N GLY A 166 3.14 -11.25 22.34
CA GLY A 166 3.70 -10.27 21.41
C GLY A 166 2.69 -9.34 20.77
N TYR A 167 3.16 -8.58 19.78
CA TYR A 167 2.35 -7.69 18.96
C TYR A 167 2.60 -7.90 17.47
N THR A 168 1.58 -7.62 16.67
CA THR A 168 1.60 -7.76 15.21
C THR A 168 1.07 -6.49 14.57
N VAL A 169 1.74 -6.01 13.53
CA VAL A 169 1.37 -4.82 12.77
C VAL A 169 1.36 -5.15 11.28
N LEU A 170 0.20 -4.97 10.66
CA LEU A 170 -0.06 -5.32 9.26
C LEU A 170 -0.62 -4.11 8.48
N ASP A 171 -0.34 -4.11 7.19
CA ASP A 171 -0.97 -3.25 6.19
C ASP A 171 -2.05 -4.08 5.50
N CYS A 172 -3.30 -3.66 5.61
CA CYS A 172 -4.43 -4.45 5.10
C CYS A 172 -5.41 -3.60 4.29
N VAL A 173 -6.13 -4.24 3.39
CA VAL A 173 -7.33 -3.71 2.74
C VAL A 173 -8.53 -4.45 3.28
N PHE A 174 -9.41 -3.75 3.96
CA PHE A 174 -10.64 -4.31 4.49
C PHE A 174 -11.75 -4.26 3.44
N ASN A 175 -12.29 -5.42 3.10
CA ASN A 175 -13.50 -5.53 2.29
C ASN A 175 -14.70 -5.77 3.21
N GLU A 176 -15.63 -4.82 3.22
CA GLU A 176 -16.82 -4.82 4.06
C GLU A 176 -17.80 -5.95 3.68
N ILE A 177 -17.90 -6.28 2.39
CA ILE A 177 -18.83 -7.30 1.87
C ILE A 177 -18.37 -8.69 2.32
N ASP A 178 -17.08 -8.99 2.10
CA ASP A 178 -16.51 -10.30 2.41
C ASP A 178 -16.10 -10.44 3.89
N LYS A 179 -16.23 -9.36 4.68
CA LYS A 179 -15.74 -9.24 6.07
C LYS A 179 -14.31 -9.78 6.22
N THR A 180 -13.46 -9.42 5.28
CA THR A 180 -12.11 -9.97 5.14
C THR A 180 -11.10 -8.84 5.07
N PHE A 181 -10.05 -8.95 5.89
CA PHE A 181 -8.83 -8.16 5.78
C PHE A 181 -7.87 -8.84 4.82
N TYR A 182 -7.71 -8.25 3.65
CA TYR A 182 -6.70 -8.66 2.69
C TYR A 182 -5.35 -8.07 3.10
N VAL A 183 -4.42 -8.93 3.52
CA VAL A 183 -3.12 -8.50 4.02
C VAL A 183 -2.24 -8.11 2.83
N LEU A 184 -1.96 -6.81 2.74
CA LEU A 184 -1.03 -6.26 1.77
C LEU A 184 0.41 -6.42 2.24
N ASP A 185 0.70 -6.12 3.48
CA ASP A 185 2.08 -6.15 3.92
C ASP A 185 2.19 -6.39 5.40
N VAL A 186 3.40 -6.72 5.85
CA VAL A 186 3.72 -6.99 7.24
C VAL A 186 4.87 -6.09 7.67
N MET A 187 4.62 -5.37 8.76
CA MET A 187 5.58 -4.46 9.36
C MET A 187 6.14 -5.05 10.65
N CYS A 188 5.33 -5.80 11.40
CA CYS A 188 5.78 -6.56 12.55
C CYS A 188 4.95 -7.83 12.72
N TRP A 189 5.61 -8.93 13.08
CA TRP A 189 4.95 -10.18 13.42
C TRP A 189 5.51 -10.74 14.72
N ASN A 190 4.67 -10.91 15.75
CA ASN A 190 5.06 -11.45 17.05
C ASN A 190 6.36 -10.84 17.60
N ASN A 191 6.40 -9.51 17.76
CA ASN A 191 7.56 -8.70 18.21
C ASN A 191 8.77 -8.62 17.27
N HIS A 192 8.70 -9.20 16.06
CA HIS A 192 9.77 -9.12 15.08
C HIS A 192 9.44 -8.02 14.06
N PRO A 193 10.03 -6.80 14.16
CA PRO A 193 9.85 -5.77 13.16
C PRO A 193 10.54 -6.18 11.85
N MET A 194 9.88 -5.93 10.73
CA MET A 194 10.39 -6.27 9.39
C MET A 194 10.56 -5.04 8.50
N TYR A 195 10.60 -3.83 9.07
CA TYR A 195 10.74 -2.59 8.28
C TYR A 195 12.02 -2.56 7.44
N ASP A 196 13.12 -3.06 8.00
CA ASP A 196 14.44 -3.11 7.33
C ASP A 196 14.60 -4.27 6.36
N SER A 197 13.58 -5.12 6.22
CA SER A 197 13.63 -6.23 5.27
C SER A 197 13.15 -5.80 3.89
N GLU A 198 13.75 -6.40 2.87
CA GLU A 198 13.31 -6.23 1.49
C GLU A 198 11.89 -6.77 1.29
N THR A 199 11.14 -6.16 0.38
CA THR A 199 9.72 -6.51 0.13
C THR A 199 9.54 -7.95 -0.30
N GLU A 200 10.43 -8.50 -1.13
CA GLU A 200 10.35 -9.90 -1.55
C GLU A 200 10.38 -10.85 -0.33
N PHE A 201 11.28 -10.59 0.62
CA PHE A 201 11.35 -11.35 1.87
C PHE A 201 10.10 -11.17 2.72
N ARG A 202 9.63 -9.92 2.89
CA ARG A 202 8.43 -9.62 3.72
C ARG A 202 7.19 -10.33 3.18
N LEU A 203 7.02 -10.34 1.86
CA LEU A 203 5.91 -11.04 1.21
C LEU A 203 6.05 -12.56 1.34
N PHE A 204 7.25 -13.13 1.10
CA PHE A 204 7.50 -14.56 1.29
C PHE A 204 7.22 -14.99 2.73
N TRP A 205 7.74 -14.25 3.71
CA TRP A 205 7.54 -14.51 5.13
C TRP A 205 6.07 -14.42 5.53
N LEU A 206 5.35 -13.40 5.05
CA LEU A 206 3.92 -13.24 5.28
C LEU A 206 3.13 -14.46 4.80
N HIS A 207 3.40 -14.94 3.57
CA HIS A 207 2.76 -16.13 3.03
C HIS A 207 3.04 -17.37 3.89
N GLY A 208 4.30 -17.56 4.30
CA GLY A 208 4.68 -18.64 5.21
C GLY A 208 3.91 -18.58 6.54
N LYS A 209 3.89 -17.42 7.20
CA LYS A 209 3.24 -17.25 8.51
C LYS A 209 1.73 -17.38 8.49
N LEU A 210 1.06 -16.91 7.44
CA LEU A 210 -0.38 -17.10 7.34
C LEU A 210 -0.74 -18.53 6.92
N SER A 211 0.14 -19.25 6.21
CA SER A 211 -0.07 -20.68 5.94
C SER A 211 0.08 -21.56 7.19
N GLU A 212 0.92 -21.16 8.16
CA GLU A 212 1.05 -21.82 9.46
C GLU A 212 -0.19 -21.62 10.35
N THR A 213 -1.04 -20.62 10.07
CA THR A 213 -2.16 -20.22 10.94
C THR A 213 -3.50 -20.22 10.18
N PRO A 214 -4.04 -21.41 9.84
CA PRO A 214 -5.28 -21.52 9.05
C PRO A 214 -6.51 -20.90 9.75
N GLU A 215 -6.49 -20.81 11.08
CA GLU A 215 -7.54 -20.19 11.89
C GLU A 215 -7.81 -18.73 11.51
N LEU A 216 -6.81 -18.02 10.97
CA LEU A 216 -6.97 -16.65 10.48
C LEU A 216 -7.90 -16.53 9.28
N ALA A 217 -8.01 -17.59 8.46
CA ALA A 217 -8.87 -17.60 7.28
C ALA A 217 -10.33 -17.94 7.60
N GLU A 218 -10.62 -18.39 8.83
CA GLU A 218 -11.95 -18.81 9.27
C GLU A 218 -12.56 -17.81 10.26
N LEU A 219 -13.88 -17.70 10.24
CA LEU A 219 -14.61 -16.90 11.23
C LEU A 219 -14.82 -17.74 12.48
N THR A 220 -14.18 -17.35 13.57
CA THR A 220 -14.30 -18.02 14.86
C THR A 220 -14.67 -17.00 15.95
N PRO A 221 -15.13 -17.42 17.14
CA PRO A 221 -15.41 -16.49 18.23
C PRO A 221 -14.20 -15.60 18.60
N ASN A 222 -12.99 -16.14 18.44
CA ASN A 222 -11.73 -15.45 18.71
C ASN A 222 -11.11 -14.81 17.45
N ASN A 223 -11.76 -14.95 16.29
CA ASN A 223 -11.39 -14.33 15.03
C ASN A 223 -12.61 -13.75 14.31
N SER A 224 -12.95 -12.49 14.64
CA SER A 224 -14.16 -11.83 14.13
C SER A 224 -14.11 -11.52 12.63
N PHE A 225 -12.92 -11.48 12.04
CA PHE A 225 -12.70 -11.18 10.63
C PHE A 225 -11.64 -12.10 10.04
N LYS A 226 -11.82 -12.47 8.77
CA LYS A 226 -10.85 -13.32 8.06
C LYS A 226 -9.64 -12.48 7.65
N PHE A 227 -8.45 -13.06 7.73
CA PHE A 227 -7.21 -12.49 7.20
C PHE A 227 -6.71 -13.37 6.05
N VAL A 228 -6.59 -12.78 4.86
CA VAL A 228 -6.17 -13.48 3.65
C VAL A 228 -5.03 -12.72 3.01
N VAL A 229 -3.92 -13.40 2.70
CA VAL A 229 -2.80 -12.75 2.00
C VAL A 229 -3.19 -12.49 0.55
N VAL A 230 -2.88 -11.28 0.05
CA VAL A 230 -3.03 -10.98 -1.37
C VAL A 230 -1.97 -11.72 -2.19
N GLN A 231 -2.37 -12.40 -3.25
CA GLN A 231 -1.44 -13.13 -4.10
C GLN A 231 -0.49 -12.18 -4.84
N ASN A 232 0.77 -12.59 -4.91
CA ASN A 232 1.85 -11.95 -5.64
C ASN A 232 2.11 -12.66 -6.97
N TYR A 233 2.40 -11.85 -7.99
CA TYR A 233 2.60 -12.26 -9.36
C TYR A 233 3.86 -11.60 -9.95
N PRO A 234 4.61 -12.29 -10.81
CA PRO A 234 5.68 -11.66 -11.59
C PRO A 234 5.14 -10.57 -12.51
N CYS A 235 5.93 -9.51 -12.73
CA CYS A 235 5.54 -8.37 -13.56
C CYS A 235 5.67 -8.59 -15.08
N HIS A 236 5.74 -9.83 -15.57
CA HIS A 236 5.74 -10.07 -17.02
C HIS A 236 4.32 -9.94 -17.56
N LYS A 237 4.18 -9.39 -18.77
CA LYS A 237 2.87 -9.10 -19.39
C LYS A 237 1.94 -10.31 -19.44
N GLU A 238 2.48 -11.49 -19.70
CA GLU A 238 1.74 -12.75 -19.77
C GLU A 238 1.11 -13.14 -18.42
N PHE A 239 1.89 -13.04 -17.33
CA PHE A 239 1.41 -13.34 -15.98
C PHE A 239 0.38 -12.32 -15.51
N ILE A 240 0.58 -11.03 -15.83
CA ILE A 240 -0.38 -9.98 -15.52
C ILE A 240 -1.72 -10.26 -16.24
N SER A 241 -1.68 -10.55 -17.54
CA SER A 241 -2.88 -10.85 -18.32
C SER A 241 -3.59 -12.11 -17.82
N SER A 242 -2.84 -13.16 -17.50
CA SER A 242 -3.39 -14.42 -16.98
C SER A 242 -4.04 -14.24 -15.62
N ALA A 243 -3.38 -13.54 -14.69
CA ALA A 243 -3.90 -13.27 -13.36
C ALA A 243 -5.18 -12.41 -13.40
N LEU A 244 -5.25 -11.44 -14.31
CA LEU A 244 -6.44 -10.63 -14.52
C LEU A 244 -7.60 -11.42 -15.15
N SER A 245 -7.30 -12.43 -15.97
CA SER A 245 -8.32 -13.27 -16.60
C SER A 245 -8.98 -14.25 -15.63
N THR A 246 -8.25 -14.67 -14.59
CA THR A 246 -8.77 -15.58 -13.55
C THR A 246 -9.46 -14.84 -12.40
N THR A 247 -9.24 -13.52 -12.28
CA THR A 247 -9.77 -12.70 -11.20
C THR A 247 -11.10 -12.06 -11.58
N ASP A 248 -12.03 -11.94 -10.63
CA ASP A 248 -13.26 -11.20 -10.82
C ASP A 248 -12.97 -9.68 -10.82
N ILE A 249 -12.90 -9.09 -12.02
CA ILE A 249 -12.51 -7.69 -12.24
C ILE A 249 -13.40 -6.72 -11.45
N ASP A 250 -14.68 -7.05 -11.29
CA ASP A 250 -15.65 -6.22 -10.56
C ASP A 250 -15.30 -6.06 -9.08
N LYS A 251 -14.44 -6.93 -8.53
CA LYS A 251 -13.94 -6.89 -7.16
C LYS A 251 -12.54 -6.28 -7.04
N VAL A 252 -11.93 -5.86 -8.14
CA VAL A 252 -10.55 -5.33 -8.18
C VAL A 252 -10.58 -3.80 -8.23
N ASP A 253 -9.87 -3.16 -7.30
CA ASP A 253 -9.67 -1.70 -7.33
C ASP A 253 -8.55 -1.33 -8.31
N GLY A 254 -7.46 -2.08 -8.26
CA GLY A 254 -6.31 -1.87 -9.13
C GLY A 254 -5.14 -2.78 -8.81
N LEU A 255 -4.01 -2.46 -9.43
CA LEU A 255 -2.79 -3.22 -9.37
C LEU A 255 -1.71 -2.39 -8.67
N LEU A 256 -1.03 -3.03 -7.74
CA LEU A 256 0.02 -2.43 -6.96
C LEU A 256 1.34 -3.16 -7.25
N PHE A 257 2.35 -2.39 -7.63
CA PHE A 257 3.66 -2.92 -8.02
C PHE A 257 4.69 -2.49 -6.99
N TYR A 258 5.37 -3.45 -6.39
CA TYR A 258 6.46 -3.21 -5.45
C TYR A 258 7.80 -3.50 -6.11
N HIS A 259 8.78 -2.63 -5.85
CA HIS A 259 10.17 -2.98 -6.09
C HIS A 259 10.62 -4.03 -5.06
N LYS A 260 11.18 -5.16 -5.49
CA LYS A 260 11.53 -6.31 -4.62
C LYS A 260 12.40 -5.91 -3.44
N ARG A 261 13.38 -5.03 -3.68
CA ARG A 261 14.38 -4.60 -2.70
C ARG A 261 13.93 -3.44 -1.80
N THR A 262 12.71 -2.90 -1.93
CA THR A 262 12.31 -1.76 -1.08
C THR A 262 12.09 -2.21 0.36
N HIS A 263 12.60 -1.42 1.31
CA HIS A 263 12.24 -1.51 2.72
C HIS A 263 10.84 -0.93 2.94
N TYR A 264 10.17 -1.26 4.05
CA TYR A 264 8.90 -0.63 4.38
C TYR A 264 9.14 0.78 4.88
N THR A 265 8.65 1.77 4.15
CA THR A 265 8.81 3.19 4.47
C THR A 265 7.47 3.86 4.67
N PHE A 266 7.40 4.80 5.61
CA PHE A 266 6.18 5.54 5.90
C PHE A 266 5.94 6.60 4.82
N GLY A 267 4.68 6.79 4.40
CA GLY A 267 4.31 7.82 3.43
C GLY A 267 4.54 7.41 1.97
N ALA A 268 4.50 8.40 1.07
CA ALA A 268 4.57 8.17 -0.38
C ALA A 268 5.99 7.80 -0.84
N THR A 269 6.09 6.79 -1.70
CA THR A 269 7.37 6.32 -2.27
C THR A 269 7.23 5.98 -3.76
N PRO A 270 8.23 6.29 -4.60
CA PRO A 270 8.23 5.89 -6.01
C PRO A 270 8.59 4.41 -6.22
N LEU A 271 9.02 3.70 -5.16
CA LEU A 271 9.34 2.27 -5.19
C LEU A 271 8.10 1.37 -5.06
N VAL A 272 6.95 1.98 -4.83
CA VAL A 272 5.65 1.33 -4.89
C VAL A 272 4.76 2.13 -5.81
N THR A 273 4.22 1.49 -6.82
CA THR A 273 3.41 2.17 -7.83
C THR A 273 2.03 1.54 -7.99
N TRP A 274 1.09 2.34 -8.45
CA TRP A 274 -0.32 1.98 -8.59
C TRP A 274 -0.80 2.20 -10.01
N LEU A 275 -1.62 1.28 -10.51
CA LEU A 275 -2.38 1.43 -11.74
C LEU A 275 -3.80 0.90 -11.60
N LYS A 276 -4.75 1.55 -12.27
CA LYS A 276 -6.08 0.98 -12.46
C LYS A 276 -6.07 0.02 -13.64
N VAL A 277 -6.96 -0.97 -13.63
CA VAL A 277 -7.04 -2.02 -14.67
C VAL A 277 -7.20 -1.42 -16.07
N HIS A 278 -8.03 -0.38 -16.23
CA HIS A 278 -8.23 0.28 -17.54
C HIS A 278 -6.99 1.04 -18.05
N MET A 279 -6.03 1.39 -17.18
CA MET A 279 -4.81 2.12 -17.58
C MET A 279 -3.71 1.19 -18.12
N LEU A 280 -3.88 -0.13 -17.99
CA LEU A 280 -2.83 -1.10 -18.35
C LEU A 280 -2.53 -1.11 -19.85
N LYS A 281 -3.55 -0.88 -20.68
CA LYS A 281 -3.38 -0.81 -22.13
C LYS A 281 -2.48 0.37 -22.53
N ASP A 282 -2.72 1.53 -21.95
CA ASP A 282 -2.03 2.76 -22.34
C ASP A 282 -0.61 2.83 -21.77
N ILE A 283 -0.38 2.25 -20.59
CA ILE A 283 0.89 2.36 -19.85
C ILE A 283 1.79 1.14 -20.07
N LEU A 284 1.25 -0.08 -19.94
CA LEU A 284 2.03 -1.33 -20.08
C LEU A 284 1.84 -2.01 -21.44
N GLY A 285 0.89 -1.54 -22.26
CA GLY A 285 0.56 -2.17 -23.54
C GLY A 285 -0.18 -3.50 -23.38
N ILE A 286 -0.79 -3.76 -22.21
CA ILE A 286 -1.49 -5.02 -21.93
C ILE A 286 -2.97 -4.82 -22.25
N PRO A 287 -3.58 -5.64 -23.12
CA PRO A 287 -4.99 -5.51 -23.44
C PRO A 287 -5.83 -5.73 -22.17
N PRO A 288 -6.96 -5.00 -22.02
CA PRO A 288 -7.83 -5.22 -20.88
C PRO A 288 -8.37 -6.66 -20.91
N PRO A 289 -8.50 -7.32 -19.75
CA PRO A 289 -9.18 -8.60 -19.68
C PRO A 289 -10.63 -8.43 -20.15
N ASN A 290 -11.16 -9.39 -20.93
CA ASN A 290 -12.53 -9.34 -21.42
C ASN A 290 -13.49 -9.23 -20.24
N THR A 291 -14.17 -8.09 -20.09
CA THR A 291 -15.15 -7.94 -19.02
C THR A 291 -16.38 -8.78 -19.32
N LYS A 292 -17.15 -9.17 -18.30
CA LYS A 292 -18.44 -9.85 -18.50
C LYS A 292 -19.38 -9.05 -19.42
N HIS A 293 -19.25 -7.72 -19.43
CA HIS A 293 -19.96 -6.83 -20.35
C HIS A 293 -19.53 -7.00 -21.82
N ASP A 294 -18.26 -7.24 -22.10
CA ASP A 294 -17.77 -7.51 -23.47
C ASP A 294 -18.20 -8.91 -23.97
N ILE A 295 -18.30 -9.88 -23.05
CA ILE A 295 -18.80 -11.24 -23.33
C ILE A 295 -20.31 -11.21 -23.60
N GLN A 296 -21.09 -10.39 -22.88
CA GLN A 296 -22.51 -10.18 -23.15
C GLN A 296 -22.75 -9.44 -24.47
N ARG A 297 -21.94 -8.42 -24.79
CA ARG A 297 -22.02 -7.71 -26.07
C ARG A 297 -21.71 -8.61 -27.26
N SER A 298 -20.63 -9.40 -27.19
CA SER A 298 -20.26 -10.33 -28.25
C SER A 298 -21.27 -11.48 -28.41
N LYS A 299 -21.91 -11.95 -27.33
CA LYS A 299 -23.05 -12.89 -27.42
C LYS A 299 -24.28 -12.27 -28.09
N LEU A 300 -24.63 -11.03 -27.74
CA LEU A 300 -25.74 -10.31 -28.37
C LEU A 300 -25.49 -10.03 -29.86
N GLU A 301 -24.25 -9.72 -30.25
CA GLU A 301 -23.86 -9.50 -31.65
C GLU A 301 -23.85 -10.80 -32.48
N MET A 302 -23.51 -11.94 -31.86
CA MET A 302 -23.62 -13.27 -32.49
C MET A 302 -25.05 -13.80 -32.57
N GLU A 303 -25.95 -13.41 -31.67
CA GLU A 303 -27.38 -13.78 -31.75
C GLU A 303 -28.17 -12.95 -32.78
N HIS A 304 -27.60 -11.83 -33.27
CA HIS A 304 -28.20 -10.96 -34.29
C HIS A 304 -27.54 -11.07 -35.67
N SER A 305 -26.64 -12.04 -35.89
CA SER A 305 -26.05 -12.41 -37.20
C SER A 305 -26.54 -13.78 -37.65
#